data_AF-A0A4Q3SEW8-F1
#
_entry.id   AF-A0A4Q3SEW8-F1
#
_cell.length_a   1.000
_cell.length_b   1.000
_cell.length_c   1.000
_cell.angle_alpha   90.00
_cell.angle_beta   90.00
_cell.angle_gamma   90.00
#
_symmetry.space_group_name_H-M   'P 1'
#
loop_
_entity.id
_entity.type
_entity.pdbx_description
1 polymer ?
#
loop_
_entity_poly.entity_id
_entity_poly.type
_entity_poly.pdbx_seq_one_letter_code
_entity_poly.pdbx_strand_id
1 'polypeptide(L)' 'MFIRSMLRGLKGRCPACGEGKLFWRYLKVEPRCGECGHDLAKYPADDGPAYFT' A
#
# COMPACT_ATOMS: atom_id res chain seq x y z
N MET A 1 17.83 -3.42 -4.00
CA MET A 1 16.93 -2.26 -4.20
C MET A 1 15.44 -2.61 -4.02
N PHE A 2 15.09 -3.46 -3.03
CA PHE A 2 13.69 -3.84 -2.71
C PHE A 2 13.26 -3.48 -1.27
N ILE A 3 14.24 -3.39 -0.35
CA ILE A 3 13.99 -3.06 1.06
C ILE A 3 13.34 -1.67 1.22
N ARG A 4 13.69 -0.71 0.36
CA ARG A 4 13.20 0.68 0.44
C ARG A 4 11.72 0.81 0.08
N SER A 5 11.19 -0.02 -0.82
CA SER A 5 9.75 -0.05 -1.14
C SER A 5 8.96 -0.83 -0.09
N MET A 6 9.51 -1.92 0.45
CA MET A 6 8.93 -2.66 1.58
C MET A 6 8.81 -1.79 2.84
N LEU A 7 9.87 -1.05 3.20
CA LEU A 7 9.85 -0.10 4.32
C LEU A 7 8.82 1.02 4.14
N ARG A 8 8.64 1.50 2.90
CA ARG A 8 7.63 2.51 2.58
C ARG A 8 6.22 1.96 2.74
N GLY A 9 5.97 0.74 2.24
CA GLY A 9 4.70 0.03 2.44
C GLY A 9 4.38 -0.23 3.92
N LEU A 10 5.37 -0.67 4.70
CA LEU A 10 5.22 -0.89 6.14
C LEU A 10 4.91 0.41 6.92
N LYS A 11 5.42 1.55 6.44
CA LYS A 11 5.11 2.89 6.96
C LYS A 11 3.78 3.44 6.44
N GLY A 12 3.00 2.68 5.67
CA GLY A 12 1.74 3.12 5.09
C GLY A 12 1.91 4.20 4.01
N ARG A 13 3.06 4.23 3.34
CA ARG A 13 3.38 5.17 2.25
C ARG A 13 3.52 4.46 0.92
N CYS A 14 3.36 5.21 -0.16
CA CYS A 14 3.50 4.70 -1.52
C CYS A 14 4.87 4.01 -1.71
N PRO A 15 4.91 2.73 -2.14
CA PRO A 15 6.15 1.99 -2.34
C PRO A 15 7.02 2.58 -3.48
N ALA A 16 6.41 3.30 -4.43
CA ALA A 16 7.09 3.94 -5.54
C ALA A 16 7.72 5.29 -5.15
N CYS A 17 6.92 6.27 -4.71
CA CYS A 17 7.42 7.62 -4.37
C CYS A 17 7.79 7.79 -2.88
N GLY A 18 7.03 7.20 -1.95
CA GLY A 18 7.26 7.37 -0.50
C GLY A 18 6.63 8.62 0.13
N GLU A 19 5.89 9.40 -0.64
CA GLU A 19 5.20 10.63 -0.20
C GLU A 19 3.71 10.36 0.04
N GLY A 20 3.03 9.76 -0.95
CA GLY A 20 1.58 9.53 -0.88
C GLY A 20 1.16 8.49 0.17
N LYS A 21 -0.03 8.67 0.75
CA LYS A 21 -0.65 7.69 1.65
C LYS A 21 -1.04 6.42 0.87
N LEU A 22 -0.68 5.27 1.42
CA LEU A 22 -1.05 3.97 0.86
C LEU A 22 -2.50 3.60 1.21
N PHE A 23 -2.93 3.94 2.43
CA PHE A 23 -4.25 3.61 2.95
C PHE A 23 -5.09 4.88 3.16
N TRP A 24 -6.32 4.87 2.67
CA TRP A 24 -7.31 5.94 2.92
C TRP A 24 -8.28 5.59 4.05
N ARG A 25 -8.38 4.30 4.41
CA ARG A 25 -9.17 3.78 5.53
C ARG A 25 -8.48 2.55 6.13
N TYR A 26 -8.97 2.10 7.28
CA TYR A 26 -8.51 0.84 7.87
C TYR A 26 -8.63 -0.29 6.85
N LEU A 27 -7.49 -0.91 6.52
CA LEU A 27 -7.34 -1.97 5.51
C LEU A 27 -7.85 -1.61 4.10
N LYS A 28 -8.01 -0.32 3.77
CA LYS A 28 -8.38 0.10 2.41
C LYS A 28 -7.26 0.87 1.74
N VAL A 29 -6.71 0.25 0.70
CA VAL A 29 -5.67 0.83 -0.16
C VAL A 29 -6.30 1.81 -1.15
N GLU A 30 -5.65 2.95 -1.37
CA GLU A 30 -6.04 3.88 -2.44
C GLU A 30 -5.68 3.27 -3.79
N PRO A 31 -6.55 3.21 -4.81
CA PRO A 31 -6.23 2.58 -6.10
C PRO A 31 -5.10 3.29 -6.84
N ARG A 32 -4.89 4.59 -6.59
CA ARG A 32 -3.81 5.39 -7.18
C ARG A 32 -3.17 6.30 -6.16
N CYS A 33 -1.84 6.40 -6.20
CA CYS A 33 -1.13 7.37 -5.38
C CYS A 33 -1.44 8.80 -5.85
N GLY A 34 -1.93 9.67 -4.96
CA GLY A 34 -2.18 11.08 -5.27
C GLY A 34 -0.95 11.88 -5.70
N GLU A 35 0.25 11.50 -5.25
CA GLU A 35 1.49 12.24 -5.55
C GLU A 35 2.16 11.82 -6.88
N CYS A 36 2.20 10.52 -7.17
CA CYS A 36 2.96 9.99 -8.32
C CYS A 36 2.11 9.23 -9.34
N GLY A 37 0.81 9.08 -9.09
CA GLY A 37 -0.11 8.36 -9.98
C GLY A 37 0.11 6.84 -10.05
N HIS A 38 0.99 6.28 -9.20
CA HIS A 38 1.27 4.84 -9.21
C HIS A 38 0.01 4.03 -8.91
N ASP A 39 -0.20 2.97 -9.70
CA ASP A 39 -1.33 2.06 -9.57
C ASP A 39 -1.09 1.08 -8.41
N LEU A 40 -1.89 1.28 -7.36
CA LEU A 40 -1.86 0.51 -6.12
C LEU A 40 -3.01 -0.51 -6.05
N ALA A 41 -3.96 -0.45 -6.99
CA ALA A 41 -5.13 -1.32 -7.03
C ALA A 41 -4.79 -2.80 -7.29
N LYS A 42 -3.58 -3.08 -7.80
CA LYS A 42 -3.09 -4.45 -8.04
C LYS A 42 -2.85 -5.25 -6.76
N TYR A 43 -2.73 -4.58 -5.62
CA TYR A 43 -2.40 -5.21 -4.34
C TYR A 43 -3.43 -4.80 -3.28
N PRO A 44 -4.68 -5.31 -3.38
CA PRO A 44 -5.68 -5.07 -2.35
C PRO A 44 -5.20 -5.62 -1.01
N ALA A 45 -5.54 -4.91 0.06
CA ALA A 45 -5.31 -5.39 1.42
C ALA A 45 -6.54 -6.19 1.85
N ASP A 46 -6.36 -7.51 1.99
CA ASP A 46 -7.39 -8.41 2.49
C ASP A 46 -7.10 -8.85 3.93
N ASP A 47 -8.14 -9.25 4.65
CA ASP A 47 -8.05 -9.78 5.99
C ASP A 47 -7.39 -11.16 6.00
N GLY A 48 -6.10 -11.20 6.37
CA GLY A 48 -5.33 -12.42 6.61
C GLY A 48 -5.99 -13.47 7.54
N PRO A 49 -6.62 -13.12 8.68
CA PRO A 49 -7.12 -14.13 9.61
C PRO A 49 -8.23 -15.03 9.06
N ALA A 50 -8.98 -14.59 8.03
CA ALA A 50 -9.99 -15.42 7.37
C ALA A 50 -9.40 -16.66 6.66
N TYR A 51 -8.10 -16.65 6.37
CA TYR A 51 -7.43 -17.75 5.66
C TYR A 51 -6.90 -18.87 6.58
N PHE A 52 -7.00 -18.72 7.92
CA PHE A 52 -6.38 -19.64 8.89
C PHE A 52 -7.39 -20.51 9.67
N THR A 53 -8.66 -20.53 9.28
CA THR A 53 -9.69 -21.43 9.85
C THR A 53 -10.12 -22.48 8.86
#